data_AF-A0A847B376-F1
#
_entry.id   AF-A0A847B376-F1
#
_cell.length_a   1.000
_cell.length_b   1.000
_cell.length_c   1.000
_cell.angle_alpha   90.00
_cell.angle_beta   90.00
_cell.angle_gamma   90.00
#
_symmetry.space_group_name_H-M   'P 1'
#
loop_
_entity.id
_entity.type
_entity.pdbx_description
1 polymer ?
#
loop_
_entity_poly.entity_id
_entity_poly.type
_entity_poly.pdbx_seq_one_letter_code
_entity_poly.pdbx_strand_id
1 'polypeptide(L)'
;MPNCRYCGSRISRFDKDLCPICGTKSPLEGVKSDTMEITAQVDIDRIKEGQKVLRRRQHVLLFFALIGFSGAGFFYLKYKLRSLVWMLVNALVITGAFFLFVQVLATDLLLSILLTIGLIYLINISTGIFYYLIPNLKDKEGEYVN
;
A
#
# COMPACT_ATOMS: atom_id res chain seq x y z
N MET A 1 18.54 30.23 21.46
CA MET A 1 18.67 31.09 20.27
C MET A 1 19.67 32.19 20.60
N PRO A 2 20.69 32.42 19.78
CA PRO A 2 21.69 33.45 20.04
C PRO A 2 21.17 34.87 19.74
N ASN A 3 21.78 35.87 20.38
CA ASN A 3 21.49 37.27 20.12
C ASN A 3 22.50 37.84 19.12
N CYS A 4 22.04 38.75 18.25
CA CYS A 4 22.93 39.51 17.37
C CYS A 4 23.84 40.42 18.20
N ARG A 5 25.14 40.41 17.91
CA ARG A 5 26.13 41.28 18.57
C ARG A 5 25.87 42.78 18.41
N TYR A 6 25.17 43.19 17.35
CA TYR A 6 25.03 44.61 16.99
C TYR A 6 23.68 45.19 17.39
N CYS A 7 22.56 44.52 17.06
CA CYS A 7 21.22 45.01 17.39
C CYS A 7 20.58 44.32 18.61
N GLY A 8 21.25 43.32 19.21
CA GLY A 8 20.75 42.60 20.38
C GLY A 8 19.53 41.71 20.11
N SER A 9 19.00 41.68 18.88
CA SER A 9 17.82 40.89 18.54
C SER A 9 18.12 39.39 18.58
N ARG A 10 17.14 38.59 19.01
CA ARG A 10 17.21 37.13 18.96
C ARG A 10 17.15 36.68 17.49
N ILE A 11 18.20 36.01 17.02
CA ILE A 11 18.30 35.51 15.64
C ILE A 11 18.43 34.00 15.61
N SER A 12 18.07 33.40 14.48
CA SER A 12 18.22 31.97 14.29
C SER A 12 19.69 31.59 14.18
N ARG A 13 20.05 30.36 14.59
CA ARG A 13 21.41 29.83 14.38
C ARG A 13 21.75 29.61 12.89
N PHE A 14 20.75 29.71 12.01
CA PHE A 14 20.92 29.63 10.56
C PHE A 14 21.33 30.98 9.94
N ASP A 15 21.06 32.10 10.62
CA ASP A 15 21.35 33.45 10.12
C ASP A 15 22.78 33.90 10.50
N LYS A 16 23.77 33.03 10.23
CA LYS A 16 25.18 33.23 10.62
C LYS A 16 25.90 34.24 9.73
N ASP A 17 25.45 34.40 8.49
CA ASP A 17 26.15 35.22 7.49
C ASP A 17 25.67 36.67 7.52
N LEU A 18 24.37 36.88 7.72
CA LEU A 18 23.74 38.20 7.71
C LEU A 18 22.61 38.27 8.74
N CYS A 19 22.59 39.33 9.55
CA CYS A 19 21.45 39.58 10.43
C CYS A 19 20.22 40.00 9.61
N PRO A 20 19.06 39.32 9.74
CA PRO A 20 17.85 39.68 9.02
C PRO A 20 17.22 41.01 9.50
N ILE A 21 17.66 41.52 10.65
CA ILE A 21 17.07 42.72 11.28
C ILE A 21 17.91 43.96 10.99
N CYS A 22 19.23 43.90 11.21
CA CYS A 22 20.11 45.07 11.06
C CYS A 22 21.09 44.97 9.88
N GLY A 23 21.07 43.88 9.11
CA GLY A 23 21.96 43.70 7.95
C GLY A 23 23.44 43.54 8.29
N THR A 24 23.81 43.41 9.57
CA THR A 24 25.21 43.23 9.98
C THR A 24 25.72 41.86 9.52
N LYS A 25 26.89 41.86 8.86
CA LYS A 25 27.59 40.63 8.47
C LYS A 25 28.18 39.91 9.70
N SER A 26 28.09 38.59 9.71
CA SER A 26 28.58 37.72 10.80
C SER A 26 28.04 38.15 12.18
N PRO A 27 26.71 38.16 12.41
CA PRO A 27 26.14 38.65 13.67
C PRO A 27 26.46 37.78 14.90
N LEU A 28 27.02 36.58 14.70
CA LEU A 28 27.33 35.61 15.73
C LEU A 28 28.85 35.42 15.86
N GLU A 29 29.38 35.61 17.06
CA GLU A 29 30.80 35.51 17.34
C GLU A 29 31.19 34.04 17.64
N GLY A 30 32.28 33.56 17.04
CA GLY A 30 32.79 32.20 17.27
C GLY A 30 32.06 31.06 16.56
N VAL A 31 31.04 31.34 15.75
CA VAL A 31 30.34 30.32 14.96
C VAL A 31 30.93 30.28 13.56
N LYS A 32 31.97 29.46 13.35
CA LYS A 32 32.48 29.18 12.01
C LYS A 32 31.33 28.68 11.12
N SER A 33 31.22 29.25 9.92
CA SER A 33 30.36 28.79 8.85
C SER A 33 30.96 27.52 8.25
N ASP A 34 31.06 26.47 9.07
CA ASP A 34 31.28 25.14 8.50
C ASP A 34 29.98 24.81 7.80
N THR A 35 30.02 24.86 6.46
CA THR A 35 29.09 24.16 5.60
C THR A 35 29.12 22.72 6.06
N MET A 36 28.15 22.35 6.88
CA MET A 36 27.97 20.96 7.28
C MET A 36 27.52 20.25 6.01
N GLU A 37 28.48 19.71 5.26
CA GLU A 37 28.20 18.78 4.17
C GLU A 37 27.30 17.71 4.77
N ILE A 38 26.04 17.70 4.35
CA ILE A 38 25.13 16.60 4.62
C ILE A 38 25.57 15.47 3.68
N THR A 39 26.80 14.98 3.83
CA THR A 39 27.16 13.63 3.46
C THR A 39 26.70 12.74 4.61
N ALA A 40 25.39 12.73 4.86
CA ALA A 40 24.79 11.57 5.49
C ALA A 40 25.15 10.41 4.56
N GLN A 41 26.15 9.61 4.96
CA GLN A 41 26.35 8.29 4.39
C GLN A 41 25.01 7.59 4.57
N VAL A 42 24.20 7.58 3.52
CA VAL A 42 23.04 6.72 3.47
C VAL A 42 23.64 5.34 3.55
N ASP A 43 23.47 4.71 4.71
CA ASP A 43 23.95 3.38 5.04
C ASP A 43 23.38 2.43 3.98
N ILE A 44 24.14 2.18 2.91
CA ILE A 44 23.66 1.44 1.72
C ILE A 44 23.27 0.02 2.13
N ASP A 45 23.85 -0.48 3.23
CA ASP A 45 23.52 -1.78 3.79
C ASP A 45 22.16 -1.80 4.52
N ARG A 46 21.64 -0.66 5.02
CA ARG A 46 20.22 -0.57 5.46
C ARG A 46 19.23 -0.55 4.29
N ILE A 47 19.67 -0.22 3.07
CA ILE A 47 18.81 -0.28 1.87
C ILE A 47 18.61 -1.74 1.41
N LYS A 48 19.52 -2.65 1.79
CA LYS A 48 19.45 -4.07 1.37
C LYS A 48 18.46 -4.92 2.17
N GLU A 49 18.00 -4.47 3.35
CA GLU A 49 17.03 -5.22 4.18
C GLU A 49 15.59 -5.19 3.64
N GLY A 50 15.32 -4.53 2.52
CA GLY A 50 13.98 -4.47 1.98
C GLY A 50 13.93 -4.14 0.51
N GLN A 51 14.35 -5.07 -0.36
CA GLN A 51 13.75 -5.12 -1.70
C GLN A 51 12.26 -5.45 -1.55
N LYS A 52 11.47 -4.41 -1.24
CA LYS A 52 10.01 -4.48 -1.19
C LYS A 52 9.55 -4.81 -2.60
N VAL A 53 8.99 -6.01 -2.76
CA VAL A 53 8.51 -6.50 -4.04
C VAL A 53 7.37 -5.58 -4.48
N LEU A 54 7.62 -4.76 -5.51
CA LEU A 54 6.63 -3.88 -6.11
C LEU A 54 5.44 -4.72 -6.61
N ARG A 55 4.28 -4.50 -6.01
CA ARG A 55 3.05 -5.22 -6.33
C ARG A 55 2.31 -4.52 -7.45
N ARG A 56 1.87 -5.31 -8.43
CA ARG A 56 1.16 -4.79 -9.60
C ARG A 56 -0.35 -5.03 -9.50
N ARG A 57 -1.17 -4.03 -9.85
CA ARG A 57 -2.65 -4.14 -9.88
C ARG A 57 -3.14 -5.23 -10.82
N GLN A 58 -2.45 -5.39 -11.94
CA GLN A 58 -2.74 -6.46 -12.90
C GLN A 58 -2.65 -7.85 -12.25
N HIS A 59 -1.69 -8.05 -11.34
CA HIS A 59 -1.55 -9.34 -10.66
C HIS A 59 -2.67 -9.55 -9.65
N VAL A 60 -3.13 -8.50 -8.96
CA VAL A 60 -4.32 -8.57 -8.10
C VAL A 60 -5.52 -9.06 -8.91
N LEU A 61 -5.81 -8.43 -10.06
CA LEU A 61 -6.90 -8.84 -10.93
C LEU A 61 -6.74 -10.29 -11.40
N LEU A 62 -5.55 -10.69 -11.85
CA LEU A 62 -5.28 -12.06 -12.30
C LEU A 62 -5.48 -13.08 -11.18
N PHE A 63 -5.02 -12.79 -9.96
CA PHE A 63 -5.21 -13.69 -8.82
C PHE A 63 -6.67 -13.83 -8.43
N PHE A 64 -7.46 -12.74 -8.49
CA PHE A 64 -8.90 -12.82 -8.31
C PHE A 64 -9.58 -13.59 -9.46
N ALA A 65 -9.18 -13.38 -10.71
CA ALA A 65 -9.82 -14.01 -11.86
C ALA A 65 -9.53 -15.51 -11.97
N LEU A 66 -8.28 -15.95 -11.77
CA LEU A 66 -7.88 -17.35 -12.00
C LEU A 66 -8.12 -18.23 -10.78
N ILE A 67 -7.74 -17.74 -9.60
CA ILE A 67 -7.71 -18.50 -8.35
C ILE A 67 -8.40 -17.75 -7.21
N GLY A 68 -9.37 -16.89 -7.53
CA GLY A 68 -10.06 -16.03 -6.56
C GLY A 68 -10.79 -16.80 -5.46
N PHE A 69 -11.30 -17.99 -5.77
CA PHE A 69 -11.98 -18.87 -4.81
C PHE A 69 -11.09 -19.24 -3.60
N SER A 70 -9.78 -19.28 -3.78
CA SER A 70 -8.81 -19.57 -2.72
C SER A 70 -8.48 -18.36 -1.83
N GLY A 71 -8.86 -17.15 -2.24
CA GLY A 71 -8.46 -15.90 -1.59
C GLY A 71 -7.04 -15.43 -1.95
N ALA A 72 -6.40 -16.02 -2.96
CA ALA A 72 -5.05 -15.66 -3.41
C ALA A 72 -4.85 -14.14 -3.65
N GLY A 73 -5.86 -13.42 -4.15
CA GLY A 73 -5.79 -11.97 -4.31
C GLY A 73 -5.63 -11.23 -2.97
N PHE A 74 -6.34 -11.64 -1.93
CA PHE A 74 -6.17 -11.09 -0.57
C PHE A 74 -4.85 -11.51 0.07
N PHE A 75 -4.40 -12.73 -0.21
CA PHE A 75 -3.10 -13.22 0.25
C PHE A 75 -1.96 -12.41 -0.37
N TYR A 76 -2.07 -12.13 -1.68
CA TYR A 76 -1.15 -11.25 -2.39
C TYR A 76 -1.13 -9.85 -1.77
N LEU A 77 -2.27 -9.32 -1.29
CA LEU A 77 -2.34 -8.05 -0.56
C LEU A 77 -1.97 -8.14 0.95
N LYS A 78 -1.46 -9.28 1.42
CA LYS A 78 -1.12 -9.57 2.85
C LYS A 78 -2.30 -9.52 3.83
N TYR A 79 -3.55 -9.51 3.34
CA TYR A 79 -4.74 -9.58 4.19
C TYR A 79 -5.12 -11.02 4.55
N LYS A 80 -4.27 -11.71 5.35
CA LYS A 80 -4.43 -13.13 5.71
C LYS A 80 -5.82 -13.47 6.28
N LEU A 81 -6.33 -12.67 7.23
CA LEU A 81 -7.64 -12.89 7.84
C LEU A 81 -8.77 -12.76 6.81
N ARG A 82 -8.69 -11.75 5.93
CA ARG A 82 -9.69 -11.56 4.85
C ARG A 82 -9.61 -12.69 3.84
N SER A 83 -8.43 -13.23 3.55
CA SER A 83 -8.26 -14.40 2.67
C SER A 83 -8.97 -15.63 3.24
N LEU A 84 -8.84 -15.89 4.55
CA LEU A 84 -9.53 -17.02 5.20
C LEU A 84 -11.04 -16.85 5.19
N VAL A 85 -11.52 -15.65 5.55
CA VAL A 85 -12.96 -15.34 5.50
C VAL A 85 -13.49 -15.48 4.07
N TRP A 86 -12.74 -14.98 3.08
CA TRP A 86 -13.12 -15.09 1.67
C TRP A 86 -13.22 -16.55 1.20
N MET A 87 -12.27 -17.40 1.60
CA MET A 87 -12.30 -18.83 1.28
C MET A 87 -13.53 -19.51 1.89
N LEU A 88 -13.88 -19.17 3.14
CA LEU A 88 -15.06 -19.70 3.82
C LEU A 88 -16.35 -19.21 3.14
N VAL A 89 -16.44 -17.93 2.79
CA VAL A 89 -17.57 -17.36 2.06
C VAL A 89 -17.73 -18.03 0.69
N ASN A 90 -16.63 -18.20 -0.06
CA ASN A 90 -16.69 -18.92 -1.34
C ASN A 90 -17.21 -20.33 -1.12
N ALA A 91 -16.66 -21.10 -0.17
CA ALA A 91 -17.11 -22.47 0.11
C ALA A 91 -18.61 -22.56 0.44
N LEU A 92 -19.15 -21.61 1.20
CA LEU A 92 -20.59 -21.52 1.48
C LEU A 92 -21.39 -21.17 0.21
N VAL A 93 -20.88 -20.25 -0.62
CA VAL A 93 -21.54 -19.90 -1.89
C VAL A 93 -21.51 -21.06 -2.87
N ILE A 94 -20.40 -21.81 -2.99
CA ILE A 94 -20.31 -22.98 -3.87
C ILE A 94 -21.37 -24.02 -3.45
N THR A 95 -21.38 -24.39 -2.17
CA THR A 95 -22.27 -25.42 -1.66
C THR A 95 -23.72 -24.97 -1.75
N GLY A 96 -24.03 -23.76 -1.29
CA GLY A 96 -25.38 -23.19 -1.34
C GLY A 96 -25.92 -23.05 -2.76
N ALA A 97 -25.13 -22.47 -3.68
CA ALA A 97 -25.55 -22.30 -5.07
C ALA A 97 -25.71 -23.64 -5.79
N PHE A 98 -24.82 -24.60 -5.54
CA PHE A 98 -24.93 -25.94 -6.12
C PHE A 98 -26.22 -26.63 -5.69
N PHE A 99 -26.51 -26.68 -4.39
CA PHE A 99 -27.76 -27.29 -3.90
C PHE A 99 -29.00 -26.57 -4.44
N LEU A 100 -28.97 -25.25 -4.49
CA LEU A 100 -30.08 -24.46 -5.02
C LEU A 100 -30.32 -24.78 -6.51
N PHE A 101 -29.27 -24.78 -7.34
CA PHE A 101 -29.41 -25.06 -8.76
C PHE A 101 -29.85 -26.49 -9.04
N VAL A 102 -29.36 -27.48 -8.29
CA VAL A 102 -29.80 -28.88 -8.42
C VAL A 102 -31.30 -29.02 -8.14
N GLN A 103 -31.82 -28.31 -7.13
CA GLN A 103 -33.25 -28.32 -6.79
C GLN A 103 -34.11 -27.62 -7.85
N VAL A 104 -33.63 -26.49 -8.40
CA VAL A 104 -34.38 -25.71 -9.39
C VAL A 104 -34.37 -26.34 -10.78
N LEU A 105 -33.25 -26.93 -11.20
CA LEU A 105 -33.04 -27.47 -12.55
C LEU A 105 -33.40 -28.96 -12.66
N ALA A 106 -34.22 -29.47 -11.75
CA ALA A 106 -34.72 -30.84 -11.76
C ALA A 106 -33.60 -31.88 -11.97
N THR A 107 -32.50 -31.74 -11.23
CA THR A 107 -31.35 -32.67 -11.22
C THR A 107 -30.46 -32.73 -12.46
N ASP A 108 -30.54 -31.77 -13.39
CA ASP A 108 -29.45 -31.60 -14.38
C ASP A 108 -28.16 -31.19 -13.67
N LEU A 109 -27.37 -32.19 -13.28
CA LEU A 109 -26.13 -32.02 -12.52
C LEU A 109 -25.10 -31.21 -13.31
N LEU A 110 -25.01 -31.44 -14.62
CA LEU A 110 -24.01 -30.79 -15.45
C LEU A 110 -24.29 -29.29 -15.55
N LEU A 111 -25.54 -28.92 -15.84
CA LEU A 111 -25.94 -27.51 -15.90
C LEU A 111 -25.80 -26.83 -14.53
N SER A 112 -26.17 -27.51 -13.45
CA SER A 112 -26.06 -26.98 -12.08
C SER A 112 -24.61 -26.71 -11.67
N ILE A 113 -23.68 -27.61 -12.02
CA ILE A 113 -22.23 -27.41 -11.81
C ILE A 113 -21.75 -26.21 -12.61
N LEU A 114 -22.10 -26.13 -13.89
CA LEU A 114 -21.62 -25.10 -14.80
C LEU A 114 -22.10 -23.70 -14.35
N LEU A 115 -23.35 -23.57 -13.91
CA LEU A 115 -23.89 -22.34 -13.34
C LEU A 115 -23.24 -21.97 -12.01
N THR A 116 -22.99 -22.95 -11.13
CA THR A 116 -22.30 -22.71 -9.86
C THR A 116 -20.89 -22.15 -10.09
N ILE A 117 -20.12 -22.81 -10.96
CA ILE A 117 -18.76 -22.37 -11.33
C ILE A 117 -18.83 -20.98 -11.98
N GLY A 118 -19.75 -20.78 -12.94
CA GLY A 118 -19.93 -19.49 -13.60
C GLY A 118 -20.23 -18.36 -12.61
N LEU A 119 -21.12 -18.60 -11.65
CA LEU A 119 -21.47 -17.64 -10.60
C LEU A 119 -20.25 -17.27 -9.73
N ILE A 120 -19.46 -18.27 -9.30
CA ILE A 120 -18.27 -18.03 -8.48
C ILE A 120 -17.22 -17.22 -9.26
N TYR A 121 -16.98 -17.56 -10.52
CA TYR A 121 -16.04 -16.79 -11.36
C TYR A 121 -16.53 -15.37 -11.58
N LEU A 122 -17.83 -15.15 -11.82
CA LEU A 122 -18.40 -13.81 -11.92
C LEU A 122 -18.18 -12.99 -10.64
N ILE A 123 -18.44 -13.57 -9.46
CA ILE A 123 -18.21 -12.91 -8.16
C ILE A 123 -16.72 -12.57 -7.97
N ASN A 124 -15.82 -13.50 -8.29
CA ASN A 124 -14.40 -13.28 -8.10
C ASN A 124 -13.82 -12.27 -9.10
N ILE A 125 -14.22 -12.32 -10.37
CA ILE A 125 -13.79 -11.37 -11.40
C ILE A 125 -14.32 -9.97 -11.09
N SER A 126 -15.61 -9.83 -10.75
CA SER A 126 -16.19 -8.54 -10.37
C SER A 126 -15.50 -7.93 -9.15
N THR A 127 -15.18 -8.75 -8.15
CA THR A 127 -14.37 -8.33 -7.00
C THR A 127 -12.97 -7.90 -7.43
N GLY A 128 -12.30 -8.66 -8.29
CA GLY A 128 -11.00 -8.31 -8.84
C GLY A 128 -11.00 -6.98 -9.60
N ILE A 129 -12.02 -6.73 -10.43
CA ILE A 129 -12.23 -5.46 -11.15
C ILE A 129 -12.44 -4.32 -10.16
N PHE A 130 -13.30 -4.52 -9.15
CA PHE A 130 -13.53 -3.53 -8.10
C PHE A 130 -12.20 -3.11 -7.44
N TYR A 131 -11.36 -4.08 -7.05
CA TYR A 131 -10.05 -3.79 -6.45
C TYR A 131 -9.07 -3.15 -7.44
N TYR A 132 -9.12 -3.52 -8.72
CA TYR A 132 -8.28 -2.92 -9.77
C TYR A 132 -8.60 -1.44 -9.99
N LEU A 133 -9.87 -1.06 -9.89
CA LEU A 133 -10.34 0.31 -10.12
C LEU A 133 -10.09 1.26 -8.93
N ILE A 134 -9.68 0.76 -7.75
CA ILE A 134 -9.39 1.62 -6.59
C ILE A 134 -8.10 2.42 -6.86
N PRO A 135 -8.16 3.77 -6.97
CA PRO A 135 -7.03 4.59 -7.41
C PRO A 135 -5.88 4.62 -6.40
N ASN A 136 -6.15 4.36 -5.12
CA ASN A 136 -5.17 4.36 -4.03
C ASN A 136 -5.18 3.03 -3.27
N LEU A 137 -5.19 1.90 -3.99
CA LEU A 137 -5.17 0.59 -3.35
C LEU A 137 -3.85 0.42 -2.59
N LYS A 138 -3.97 0.26 -1.26
CA LYS A 138 -2.86 -0.07 -0.37
C LYS A 138 -2.96 -1.52 0.07
N ASP A 139 -1.81 -2.13 0.31
CA ASP A 139 -1.76 -3.43 0.97
C ASP A 139 -1.84 -3.28 2.51
N LYS A 140 -1.78 -4.41 3.24
CA LYS A 140 -1.84 -4.40 4.70
C LYS A 140 -0.69 -3.61 5.36
N GLU A 141 0.45 -3.47 4.70
CA GLU A 141 1.64 -2.76 5.21
C GLU A 141 1.64 -1.29 4.80
N GLY A 142 0.62 -0.82 4.09
CA GLY A 142 0.46 0.57 3.66
C GLY A 142 1.16 0.90 2.34
N GLU A 143 1.67 -0.09 1.63
CA GLU A 143 2.34 0.08 0.34
C GLU A 143 1.32 0.20 -0.79
N TYR A 144 1.58 1.10 -1.73
CA TYR A 144 0.73 1.26 -2.90
C TYR A 144 0.91 0.10 -3.88
N VAL A 145 -0.21 -0.40 -4.38
CA VAL A 145 -0.25 -1.35 -5.48
C VAL A 145 -0.37 -0.54 -6.78
N ASN A 146 0.59 -0.69 -7.68
CA ASN A 146 0.69 0.09 -8.92
C ASN A 146 0.07 -0.62 -10.12
#